data_AF-A0A920T746-F1
#
_entry.id   AF-A0A920T746-F1
#
_cell.length_a   1.000
_cell.length_b   1.000
_cell.length_c   1.000
_cell.angle_alpha   90.00
_cell.angle_beta   90.00
_cell.angle_gamma   90.00
#
_symmetry.space_group_name_H-M   'P 1'
#
loop_
_entity.id
_entity.type
_entity.pdbx_description
1 polymer ?
#
loop_
_entity_poly.entity_id
_entity_poly.type
_entity_poly.pdbx_seq_one_letter_code
_entity_poly.pdbx_strand_id
1 'polypeptide(L)'
;MLLEAFDRCGPDVLDEVNGMFAAVFYSIESGTAWLARDAAGQKPLYLYEKNGYVAFASELRAFAGLPLDPDPSRVPFFLHFGYIPAPDTFYRNVSQLRPGERVQLRGGRVVARHRFHDPLSWSWGSRPWV
;
A
#
# COMPACT_ATOMS: atom_id res chain seq x y z
N MET A 1 -11.75 -8.20 14.23
CA MET A 1 -12.58 -7.60 13.17
C MET A 1 -11.92 -7.64 11.79
N LEU A 2 -10.85 -6.89 11.48
CA LEU A 2 -10.31 -6.89 10.10
C LEU A 2 -9.70 -8.24 9.66
N LEU A 3 -8.89 -8.88 10.52
CA LEU A 3 -8.34 -10.21 10.24
C LEU A 3 -9.43 -11.28 10.05
N GLU A 4 -10.47 -11.23 10.89
CA GLU A 4 -11.61 -12.14 10.81
C GLU A 4 -12.43 -11.94 9.53
N ALA A 5 -12.62 -10.69 9.11
CA ALA A 5 -13.26 -10.38 7.83
C ALA A 5 -12.41 -10.91 6.66
N PHE A 6 -11.08 -10.72 6.72
CA PHE A 6 -10.15 -11.24 5.71
C PHE A 6 -10.17 -12.77 5.64
N ASP A 7 -10.18 -13.44 6.78
CA ASP A 7 -10.24 -14.90 6.86
C ASP A 7 -11.54 -15.47 6.26
N ARG A 8 -12.67 -14.80 6.50
CA ARG A 8 -13.99 -15.23 6.01
C ARG A 8 -14.25 -14.91 4.54
N CYS A 9 -13.80 -13.76 4.07
CA CYS A 9 -14.18 -13.20 2.76
C CYS A 9 -13.00 -13.10 1.78
N GLY A 10 -11.78 -13.43 2.21
CA GLY A 10 -10.58 -13.30 1.40
C GLY A 10 -10.16 -11.84 1.17
N PRO A 11 -9.20 -11.62 0.25
CA PRO A 11 -8.56 -10.31 0.07
C PRO A 11 -9.46 -9.24 -0.54
N ASP A 12 -10.59 -9.62 -1.14
CA ASP A 12 -11.53 -8.66 -1.74
C ASP A 12 -12.31 -7.89 -0.68
N VAL A 13 -12.39 -8.41 0.57
CA VAL A 13 -13.03 -7.68 1.67
C VAL A 13 -12.33 -6.37 1.99
N LEU A 14 -11.04 -6.26 1.69
CA LEU A 14 -10.23 -5.07 1.93
C LEU A 14 -10.71 -3.87 1.10
N ASP A 15 -11.39 -4.16 0.00
CA ASP A 15 -11.96 -3.17 -0.91
C ASP A 15 -13.24 -2.53 -0.32
N GLU A 16 -13.86 -3.20 0.66
CA GLU A 16 -15.13 -2.81 1.29
C GLU A 16 -14.97 -2.15 2.67
N VAL A 17 -13.77 -2.21 3.26
CA VAL A 17 -13.52 -1.70 4.60
C VAL A 17 -13.51 -0.17 4.60
N ASN A 18 -14.46 0.44 5.29
CA ASN A 18 -14.48 1.87 5.57
C ASN A 18 -13.76 2.17 6.89
N GLY A 19 -12.55 2.74 6.81
CA GLY A 19 -11.78 3.13 7.97
C GLY A 19 -10.35 3.54 7.60
N MET A 20 -9.56 3.95 8.60
CA MET A 20 -8.14 4.27 8.42
C MET A 20 -7.26 3.06 8.72
N PHE A 21 -6.53 2.55 7.73
CA PHE A 21 -5.71 1.35 7.90
C PHE A 21 -4.55 1.25 6.91
N ALA A 22 -3.48 0.64 7.38
CA ALA A 22 -2.39 0.10 6.59
C ALA A 22 -2.13 -1.30 7.15
N ALA A 23 -2.48 -2.34 6.40
CA ALA A 23 -2.52 -3.70 6.92
C ALA A 23 -1.78 -4.67 5.99
N VAL A 24 -1.22 -5.72 6.59
CA VAL A 24 -0.57 -6.82 5.87
C VAL A 24 -1.08 -8.15 6.39
N PHE A 25 -1.59 -8.99 5.50
CA PHE A 25 -2.06 -10.35 5.79
C PHE A 25 -1.08 -11.32 5.16
N TYR A 26 -0.61 -12.30 5.93
CA TYR A 26 0.31 -13.31 5.42
C TYR A 26 -0.26 -14.71 5.65
N SER A 27 -0.41 -15.46 4.57
CA SER A 27 -0.78 -16.88 4.62
C SER A 27 0.48 -17.72 4.64
N ILE A 28 0.72 -18.42 5.75
CA ILE A 28 1.85 -19.33 5.92
C ILE A 28 1.75 -20.50 4.94
N GLU A 29 0.55 -21.04 4.74
CA GLU A 29 0.28 -22.18 3.85
C GLU A 29 0.61 -21.87 2.38
N SER A 30 0.17 -20.71 1.88
CA SER A 30 0.38 -20.34 0.48
C SER A 30 1.66 -19.54 0.22
N GLY A 31 2.32 -19.04 1.27
CA GLY A 31 3.46 -18.12 1.17
C GLY A 31 3.09 -16.78 0.50
N THR A 32 1.84 -16.36 0.64
CA THR A 32 1.31 -15.15 0.00
C THR A 32 1.06 -14.05 1.03
N ALA A 33 1.46 -12.82 0.70
CA ALA A 33 1.13 -11.64 1.48
C ALA A 33 0.20 -10.71 0.71
N TRP A 34 -0.73 -10.07 1.41
CA TRP A 34 -1.58 -9.00 0.89
C TRP A 34 -1.35 -7.74 1.71
N LEU A 35 -0.82 -6.71 1.09
CA LEU A 35 -0.65 -5.38 1.67
C LEU A 35 -1.84 -4.55 1.20
N ALA A 36 -2.47 -3.78 2.08
CA ALA A 36 -3.56 -2.89 1.70
C ALA A 36 -3.50 -1.57 2.46
N ARG A 37 -3.81 -0.50 1.73
CA ARG A 37 -3.92 0.87 2.25
C ARG A 37 -5.37 1.33 2.13
N ASP A 38 -5.85 2.05 3.14
CA ASP A 38 -7.22 2.56 3.17
C ASP A 38 -7.58 3.43 1.96
N ALA A 39 -8.87 3.49 1.65
CA ALA A 39 -9.43 4.17 0.49
C ALA A 39 -9.01 5.65 0.41
N ALA A 40 -9.01 6.36 1.55
CA ALA A 40 -8.62 7.77 1.62
C ALA A 40 -7.10 7.97 1.65
N GLY A 41 -6.31 6.91 1.83
CA GLY A 41 -4.87 6.98 1.99
C GLY A 41 -4.43 7.67 3.28
N GLN A 42 -5.21 7.61 4.35
CA GLN A 42 -4.87 8.26 5.62
C GLN A 42 -3.64 7.65 6.28
N LYS A 43 -3.51 6.31 6.27
CA LYS A 43 -2.35 5.63 6.83
C LYS A 43 -1.33 5.35 5.74
N PRO A 44 -0.05 5.70 5.93
CA PRO A 44 1.01 5.37 4.98
C PRO A 44 1.33 3.88 5.00
N LEU A 45 1.60 3.31 3.83
CA LEU A 45 2.18 1.98 3.65
C LEU A 45 3.16 2.03 2.48
N TYR A 46 4.40 1.65 2.72
CA TYR A 46 5.48 1.67 1.74
C TYR A 46 5.94 0.25 1.43
N LEU A 47 6.37 0.04 0.19
CA LEU A 47 6.90 -1.21 -0.33
C LEU A 47 8.26 -0.96 -0.98
N TYR A 48 9.29 -1.60 -0.44
CA TYR A 48 10.63 -1.69 -0.98
C TYR A 48 10.74 -2.93 -1.87
N GLU A 49 11.34 -2.78 -3.05
CA GLU A 49 11.57 -3.87 -4.01
C GLU A 49 12.97 -3.75 -4.62
N LYS A 50 13.87 -4.71 -4.36
CA LYS A 50 15.20 -4.77 -5.00
C LYS A 50 15.78 -6.17 -4.97
N ASN A 51 16.34 -6.63 -6.09
CA ASN A 51 17.08 -7.90 -6.20
C ASN A 51 16.32 -9.13 -5.64
N GLY A 52 15.00 -9.19 -5.83
CA GLY A 52 14.15 -10.29 -5.32
C GLY A 52 13.90 -10.25 -3.81
N TYR A 53 14.28 -9.16 -3.14
CA TYR A 53 13.93 -8.86 -1.76
C TYR A 53 12.81 -7.82 -1.72
N VAL A 54 11.83 -8.08 -0.88
CA VAL A 54 10.71 -7.18 -0.60
C VAL A 54 10.65 -6.89 0.89
N ALA A 55 10.39 -5.62 1.22
CA ALA A 55 10.13 -5.19 2.59
C ALA A 55 9.01 -4.16 2.57
N PHE A 56 8.28 -4.05 3.67
CA PHE A 56 7.20 -3.08 3.80
C PHE A 56 7.19 -2.47 5.19
N ALA A 57 6.73 -1.24 5.27
CA ALA A 57 6.65 -0.49 6.52
C ALA A 57 5.64 0.66 6.39
N SER A 58 5.13 1.14 7.50
CA SER A 58 4.30 2.37 7.53
C SER A 58 5.15 3.65 7.45
N GLU A 59 6.48 3.56 7.45
CA GLU A 59 7.37 4.71 7.49
C GLU A 59 8.63 4.47 6.64
N LEU A 60 9.08 5.49 5.88
CA LEU A 60 10.27 5.38 5.04
C LEU A 60 11.55 5.11 5.82
N ARG A 61 11.68 5.66 7.03
CA ARG A 61 12.88 5.50 7.87
C ARG A 61 13.16 4.05 8.28
N ALA A 62 12.14 3.19 8.25
CA ALA A 62 12.30 1.76 8.54
C ALA A 62 13.23 1.06 7.54
N PHE A 63 13.43 1.65 6.35
CA PHE A 63 14.32 1.10 5.32
C PHE A 63 15.76 1.62 5.40
N ALA A 64 16.15 2.39 6.42
CA ALA A 64 17.48 3.01 6.51
C ALA A 64 18.66 2.02 6.44
N GLY A 65 18.44 0.74 6.79
CA GLY A 65 19.44 -0.32 6.68
C GLY A 65 19.46 -1.08 5.33
N LEU A 66 18.58 -0.71 4.39
CA LEU A 66 18.48 -1.35 3.08
C LEU A 66 19.22 -0.53 2.00
N PRO A 67 19.65 -1.15 0.89
CA PRO A 67 20.29 -0.44 -0.21
C PRO A 67 19.27 0.38 -1.02
N LEU A 68 19.00 1.61 -0.55
CA LEU A 68 18.11 2.58 -1.17
C LEU A 68 18.74 3.25 -2.39
N ASP A 69 17.94 3.51 -3.42
CA ASP A 69 18.37 4.16 -4.67
C ASP A 69 17.72 5.56 -4.78
N PRO A 70 18.39 6.64 -4.35
CA PRO A 70 17.83 7.98 -4.37
C PRO A 70 17.36 8.42 -5.77
N ASP A 71 16.25 9.15 -5.81
CA ASP A 71 15.71 9.79 -7.02
C ASP A 71 15.65 11.31 -6.86
N PRO A 72 16.72 12.04 -7.22
CA PRO A 72 16.75 13.50 -7.15
C PRO A 72 15.64 14.18 -7.97
N SER A 73 15.07 13.50 -8.96
CA SER A 73 13.97 14.04 -9.78
C SER A 73 12.67 14.26 -8.98
N ARG A 74 12.58 13.71 -7.76
CA ARG A 74 11.42 13.86 -6.87
C ARG A 74 11.53 15.05 -5.93
N VAL A 75 12.71 15.66 -5.81
CA VAL A 75 12.93 16.85 -4.97
C VAL A 75 12.01 18.02 -5.36
N PRO A 76 11.79 18.36 -6.64
CA PRO A 76 10.88 19.44 -7.02
C PRO A 76 9.44 19.23 -6.52
N PHE A 77 8.94 17.99 -6.50
CA PHE A 77 7.62 17.67 -5.98
C PHE A 77 7.53 18.00 -4.49
N PHE A 78 8.53 17.58 -3.70
CA PHE A 78 8.58 17.90 -2.29
C PHE A 78 8.66 19.41 -2.03
N LEU A 79 9.49 20.13 -2.78
CA LEU A 79 9.62 21.58 -2.63
C LEU A 79 8.35 22.34 -3.03
N HIS A 80 7.61 21.83 -4.01
CA HIS A 80 6.39 22.47 -4.49
C HIS A 80 5.15 22.12 -3.66
N PHE A 81 4.97 20.84 -3.28
CA PHE A 81 3.78 20.35 -2.59
C PHE A 81 3.96 20.15 -1.07
N GLY A 82 5.19 20.15 -0.56
CA GLY A 82 5.51 19.77 0.81
C GLY A 82 5.54 18.25 1.06
N TYR A 83 5.26 17.43 0.04
CA TYR A 83 5.31 15.97 0.08
C TYR A 83 5.54 15.40 -1.33
N ILE A 84 5.85 14.10 -1.44
CA ILE A 84 5.91 13.38 -2.72
C ILE A 84 4.60 12.58 -2.87
N PRO A 85 3.80 12.81 -3.92
CA PRO A 85 2.57 12.06 -4.14
C PRO A 85 2.81 10.56 -4.39
N ALA A 86 1.96 9.71 -3.81
CA ALA A 86 1.97 8.28 -4.12
C ALA A 86 1.77 8.06 -5.64
N PRO A 87 2.48 7.10 -6.26
CA PRO A 87 3.23 6.03 -5.62
C PRO A 87 4.70 6.38 -5.32
N ASP A 88 5.14 7.60 -5.64
CA ASP A 88 6.56 7.96 -5.63
C ASP A 88 7.07 8.22 -4.21
N THR A 89 8.39 8.06 -4.03
CA THR A 89 9.12 8.45 -2.83
C THR A 89 10.45 9.08 -3.23
N PHE A 90 11.31 9.43 -2.27
CA PHE A 90 12.67 9.87 -2.58
C PHE A 90 13.56 8.75 -3.14
N TYR A 91 13.08 7.52 -3.25
CA TYR A 91 13.85 6.35 -3.68
C TYR A 91 13.15 5.60 -4.82
N ARG A 92 13.90 5.23 -5.85
CA ARG A 92 13.39 4.51 -7.04
C ARG A 92 12.86 3.12 -6.70
N ASN A 93 13.45 2.50 -5.69
CA ASN A 93 13.14 1.14 -5.25
C ASN A 93 12.18 1.10 -4.05
N VAL A 94 11.58 2.23 -3.67
CA VAL A 94 10.53 2.30 -2.65
C VAL A 94 9.32 3.02 -3.21
N SER A 95 8.17 2.36 -3.19
CA SER A 95 6.88 2.95 -3.57
C SER A 95 5.99 3.11 -2.34
N GLN A 96 5.22 4.19 -2.29
CA GLN A 96 4.08 4.28 -1.38
C GLN A 96 2.88 3.63 -2.05
N LEU A 97 2.15 2.76 -1.35
CA LEU A 97 0.87 2.26 -1.86
C LEU A 97 -0.06 3.45 -2.08
N ARG A 98 -0.82 3.44 -3.17
CA ARG A 98 -1.81 4.48 -3.46
C ARG A 98 -3.01 4.38 -2.50
N PRO A 99 -3.79 5.45 -2.33
CA PRO A 99 -5.09 5.37 -1.66
C PRO A 99 -5.95 4.27 -2.30
N GLY A 100 -6.54 3.40 -1.46
CA GLY A 100 -7.34 2.25 -1.88
C GLY A 100 -6.62 1.29 -2.82
N GLU A 101 -5.35 1.00 -2.53
CA GLU A 101 -4.55 0.00 -3.25
C GLU A 101 -4.31 -1.21 -2.36
N ARG A 102 -4.45 -2.41 -2.94
CA ARG A 102 -3.91 -3.66 -2.40
C ARG A 102 -2.87 -4.27 -3.33
N VAL A 103 -1.83 -4.85 -2.74
CA VAL A 103 -0.70 -5.46 -3.44
C VAL A 103 -0.54 -6.89 -2.95
N GLN A 104 -0.44 -7.83 -3.90
CA GLN A 104 -0.19 -9.23 -3.61
C GLN A 104 1.30 -9.54 -3.81
N LEU A 105 1.91 -10.13 -2.79
CA LEU A 105 3.29 -10.62 -2.83
C LEU A 105 3.29 -12.15 -2.79
N ARG A 106 4.14 -12.77 -3.63
CA ARG A 106 4.39 -14.21 -3.58
C ARG A 106 5.83 -14.50 -4.00
N GLY A 107 6.54 -15.32 -3.23
CA GLY A 107 7.94 -15.69 -3.53
C GLY A 107 8.89 -14.49 -3.61
N GLY A 108 8.72 -13.50 -2.72
CA GLY A 108 9.58 -12.31 -2.66
C GLY A 108 9.37 -11.31 -3.81
N ARG A 109 8.22 -11.35 -4.50
CA ARG A 109 7.91 -10.46 -5.63
C ARG A 109 6.47 -9.97 -5.57
N VAL A 110 6.24 -8.76 -6.08
CA VAL A 110 4.89 -8.30 -6.41
C VAL A 110 4.36 -9.11 -7.58
N VAL A 111 3.21 -9.75 -7.39
CA VAL A 111 2.53 -10.51 -8.45
C VAL A 111 1.28 -9.80 -8.97
N ALA A 112 0.66 -8.95 -8.15
CA ALA A 112 -0.49 -8.15 -8.56
C ALA A 112 -0.59 -6.85 -7.76
N ARG A 113 -1.14 -5.82 -8.40
CA ARG A 113 -1.58 -4.57 -7.77
C ARG A 113 -3.02 -4.30 -8.20
N HIS A 114 -3.88 -4.00 -7.26
CA HIS A 114 -5.29 -3.71 -7.51
C HIS A 114 -5.66 -2.40 -6.80
N ARG A 115 -6.24 -1.45 -7.56
CA ARG A 115 -6.85 -0.25 -6.99
C ARG A 115 -8.35 -0.44 -6.97
N PHE A 116 -8.92 -0.35 -5.77
CA PHE A 116 -10.35 -0.49 -5.53
C PHE A 116 -11.04 0.84 -5.24
N HIS A 117 -10.27 1.92 -5.10
CA HIS A 117 -10.79 3.25 -4.90
C HIS A 117 -10.30 4.20 -6.01
N ASP A 118 -11.25 4.78 -6.74
CA ASP A 118 -11.05 5.97 -7.55
C ASP A 118 -11.84 7.12 -6.91
N PRO A 119 -11.16 8.19 -6.45
CA PRO A 119 -11.82 9.34 -5.85
C PRO A 119 -12.88 9.98 -6.75
N LEU A 120 -12.75 9.83 -8.08
CA LEU A 120 -13.67 10.40 -9.07
C LEU A 120 -14.87 9.49 -9.36
N SER A 121 -14.77 8.19 -9.07
CA SER A 121 -15.87 7.24 -9.20
C SER A 121 -16.68 7.10 -7.90
N TRP A 122 -16.28 7.80 -6.83
CA TRP A 122 -16.88 7.66 -5.51
C TRP A 122 -18.19 8.43 -5.40
N SER A 123 -19.31 7.71 -5.40
CA SER A 123 -20.63 8.28 -5.11
C SER A 123 -20.74 8.55 -3.60
N TRP A 124 -20.48 9.80 -3.21
CA TRP A 124 -20.76 10.29 -1.86
C TRP A 124 -22.22 10.01 -1.48
N GLY A 125 -22.43 9.15 -0.47
CA GLY A 125 -23.76 8.91 0.13
C GLY A 125 -24.54 7.67 -0.33
N SER A 126 -23.98 6.80 -1.19
CA SER A 126 -24.70 5.60 -1.68
C SER A 126 -24.41 4.30 -0.93
N ARG A 127 -23.34 4.26 -0.11
CA ARG A 127 -22.99 3.07 0.69
C ARG A 127 -23.57 3.23 2.10
N PRO A 128 -24.44 2.31 2.56
CA PRO A 128 -24.96 2.35 3.93
C PRO A 128 -23.79 2.20 4.91
N TRP A 129 -23.84 2.96 6.00
CA TRP A 129 -22.98 2.77 7.16
C TRP A 129 -23.43 1.46 7.83
N VAL A 130 -22.83 0.34 7.46
CA VAL A 130 -23.04 -0.95 8.14
C VAL A 130 -21.81 -1.28 8.96
#